data_AF-A0A7C5GE01-F1
#
_entry.id   AF-A0A7C5GE01-F1
#
_cell.length_a   1.000
_cell.length_b   1.000
_cell.length_c   1.000
_cell.angle_alpha   90.00
_cell.angle_beta   90.00
_cell.angle_gamma   90.00
#
_symmetry.space_group_name_H-M   'P 1'
#
loop_
_entity.id
_entity.type
_entity.pdbx_description
1 polymer ?
#
loop_
_entity_poly.entity_id
_entity_poly.type
_entity_poly.pdbx_seq_one_letter_code
_entity_poly.pdbx_strand_id
1 'polypeptide(L)' 'MAKVTNLNSFRKQKARAQKRARGDENAARFGRSKAEKQLDKARADKAARPLDAPKRDDH' A
#
# COMPACT_ATOMS: atom_id res chain seq x y z
N MET A 1 27.02 -16.86 -38.22
CA MET A 1 27.20 -15.94 -37.08
C MET A 1 26.00 -16.05 -36.17
N ALA A 2 26.10 -16.82 -35.08
CA ALA A 2 24.99 -16.99 -34.16
C ALA A 2 24.77 -15.67 -33.41
N LYS A 3 23.61 -15.03 -33.62
CA LYS A 3 23.14 -13.90 -32.83
C LYS A 3 22.85 -14.45 -31.44
N VAL A 4 23.88 -14.51 -30.58
CA VAL A 4 23.72 -14.89 -29.16
C VAL A 4 22.80 -13.83 -28.57
N THR A 5 21.50 -14.08 -28.62
CA THR A 5 20.49 -13.31 -27.90
C THR A 5 20.96 -13.31 -26.46
N ASN A 6 21.24 -12.14 -25.89
CA ASN A 6 21.87 -12.03 -24.59
C ASN A 6 20.86 -12.48 -23.50
N LEU A 7 20.75 -13.80 -23.31
CA LEU A 7 19.91 -14.43 -22.30
C LEU A 7 20.25 -13.93 -20.89
N ASN A 8 21.50 -13.49 -20.69
CA ASN A 8 21.94 -12.93 -19.41
C ASN A 8 21.27 -11.57 -19.14
N SER A 9 21.12 -10.72 -20.15
CA SER A 9 20.38 -9.45 -20.05
C SER A 9 18.91 -9.68 -19.76
N PHE A 10 18.29 -10.65 -20.43
CA PHE A 10 16.89 -11.02 -20.20
C PHE A 10 16.66 -11.55 -18.77
N ARG A 11 17.52 -12.47 -18.30
CA ARG A 11 17.48 -12.98 -16.91
C ARG A 11 17.62 -11.85 -15.89
N LYS A 12 18.55 -10.91 -16.13
CA LYS A 12 18.74 -9.72 -15.27
C LYS A 12 17.51 -8.81 -15.26
N GLN A 13 16.87 -8.58 -16.40
CA GLN A 13 15.63 -7.79 -16.48
C GLN A 13 14.48 -8.49 -15.72
N LYS A 14 14.30 -9.79 -15.92
CA LYS A 14 13.29 -10.59 -15.21
C LYS A 14 13.49 -10.54 -13.69
N ALA A 15 14.72 -10.69 -13.21
CA ALA A 15 15.05 -10.60 -11.79
C ALA A 15 14.75 -9.20 -11.20
N ARG A 16 15.06 -8.14 -11.94
CA ARG A 16 14.74 -6.75 -11.53
C ARG A 16 13.23 -6.52 -11.47
N ALA A 17 12.47 -7.02 -12.45
CA ALA A 17 11.02 -6.90 -12.48
C ALA A 17 10.36 -7.62 -11.29
N GLN A 18 10.79 -8.85 -10.99
CA GLN A 18 10.32 -9.60 -9.83
C GLN A 18 10.62 -8.89 -8.51
N LYS A 19 11.83 -8.30 -8.39
CA LYS A 19 12.21 -7.53 -7.19
C LYS A 19 11.33 -6.28 -7.00
N ARG A 20 10.97 -5.58 -8.09
CA ARG A 20 10.06 -4.42 -8.04
C ARG A 20 8.66 -4.85 -7.62
N ALA A 21 8.09 -5.86 -8.28
CA ALA A 21 6.74 -6.35 -7.96
C ALA A 21 6.62 -6.77 -6.48
N ARG A 22 7.63 -7.46 -5.94
CA ARG A 22 7.66 -7.82 -4.51
C ARG A 22 7.80 -6.58 -3.59
N GLY A 23 8.54 -5.57 -4.03
CA GLY A 23 8.66 -4.28 -3.33
C GLY A 23 7.33 -3.54 -3.27
N ASP A 24 6.60 -3.50 -4.39
CA ASP A 24 5.28 -2.86 -4.49
C ASP A 24 4.24 -3.62 -3.65
N GLU A 25 4.26 -4.96 -3.69
CA GLU A 25 3.40 -5.78 -2.84
C GLU A 25 3.69 -5.54 -1.35
N ASN A 26 4.97 -5.47 -0.97
CA ASN A 26 5.36 -5.14 0.40
C ASN A 26 5.00 -3.69 0.77
N ALA A 27 5.10 -2.74 -0.14
CA ALA A 27 4.67 -1.36 0.08
C ALA A 27 3.14 -1.27 0.24
N ALA A 28 2.36 -2.06 -0.51
CA ALA A 28 0.92 -2.15 -0.32
C ALA A 28 0.55 -2.81 1.03
N ARG A 29 1.26 -3.88 1.40
CA ARG A 29 0.98 -4.67 2.61
C ARG A 29 1.51 -3.99 3.89
N PHE A 30 2.67 -3.35 3.81
CA PHE A 30 3.41 -2.80 4.95
C PHE A 30 3.72 -1.31 4.85
N GLY A 31 3.54 -0.69 3.67
CA GLY A 31 3.88 0.71 3.41
C GLY A 31 2.84 1.72 3.88
N ARG A 32 1.70 1.29 4.45
CA ARG A 32 0.96 2.17 5.36
C ARG A 32 1.83 2.38 6.60
N SER A 33 2.51 3.51 6.64
CA SER A 33 3.31 3.94 7.78
C SER A 33 2.42 4.03 9.03
N LYS A 34 3.00 3.89 10.23
CA LYS A 34 2.24 4.07 11.48
C LYS A 34 1.50 5.41 11.50
N ALA A 35 2.09 6.45 10.91
CA ALA A 35 1.49 7.77 10.78
C ALA A 35 0.24 7.77 9.89
N GLU A 36 0.26 7.12 8.73
CA GLU A 36 -0.92 7.01 7.86
C GLU A 36 -2.02 6.17 8.50
N LYS A 37 -1.67 5.07 9.18
CA LYS A 37 -2.65 4.27 9.93
C LYS A 37 -3.30 5.07 11.06
N GLN A 38 -2.52 5.91 11.76
CA GLN A 38 -3.06 6.78 12.81
C GLN A 38 -3.93 7.89 12.25
N LEU A 39 -3.56 8.49 11.10
CA LEU A 39 -4.40 9.48 10.43
C LEU A 39 -5.71 8.88 9.95
N ASP A 40 -5.67 7.67 9.38
CA ASP A 40 -6.85 6.95 8.92
C ASP A 40 -7.76 6.55 10.09
N LYS A 41 -7.17 6.06 11.19
CA LYS A 41 -7.90 5.77 12.43
C LYS A 41 -8.52 7.04 13.03
N ALA A 42 -7.78 8.15 13.11
CA ALA A 42 -8.29 9.41 13.61
C ALA A 42 -9.42 9.98 12.73
N ARG A 43 -9.37 9.74 11.41
CA ARG A 43 -10.45 10.08 10.48
C ARG A 43 -11.67 9.17 10.69
N ALA A 44 -11.47 7.87 10.85
CA ALA A 44 -12.53 6.92 11.15
C ALA A 44 -13.21 7.22 12.49
N ASP A 45 -12.44 7.50 13.55
CA ASP A 45 -12.95 7.85 14.88
C ASP A 45 -13.73 9.19 14.83
N LYS A 46 -13.26 10.17 14.06
CA LYS A 46 -14.00 11.43 13.82
C LYS A 46 -15.27 11.22 13.01
N ALA A 47 -15.31 10.25 12.11
CA ALA A 47 -16.51 9.91 11.33
C ALA A 47 -17.51 9.06 12.11
N ALA A 48 -17.05 8.26 13.08
CA ALA A 48 -17.90 7.50 13.99
C ALA A 48 -18.54 8.39 15.07
N ARG A 49 -17.81 9.38 15.59
CA ARG A 49 -18.32 10.33 16.60
C ARG A 49 -19.66 11.04 16.27
N PRO A 50 -19.93 11.50 15.04
CA PRO A 50 -21.23 12.07 14.71
C PRO A 50 -22.35 11.03 14.57
N LEU A 51 -22.02 9.76 14.31
CA LEU A 51 -22.99 8.66 14.27
C LEU A 51 -23.35 8.17 15.68
N ASP A 52 -22.38 8.20 16.59
CA ASP A 52 -22.55 7.91 18.03
C ASP A 52 -22.98 9.13 18.85
N ALA A 53 -23.27 10.28 18.22
CA ALA A 53 -23.89 11.39 18.92
C ALA A 53 -25.38 11.06 19.10
N PRO A 54 -25.86 10.65 20.31
CA PRO A 54 -27.28 10.72 20.56
C PRO A 54 -27.66 12.18 20.37
N LYS A 55 -28.69 12.43 19.55
CA LYS A 55 -29.32 13.73 19.44
C LYS A 55 -29.47 14.29 20.84
N ARG A 56 -28.76 15.38 21.13
CA ARG A 56 -29.12 16.27 22.23
C ARG A 56 -30.38 16.98 21.76
N ASP A 57 -31.50 16.28 21.88
CA ASP A 57 -32.85 16.78 21.69
C ASP A 57 -33.75 15.76 22.39
N ASP A 58 -34.17 16.06 23.62
CA ASP A 58 -35.47 16.69 23.83
C ASP A 58 -35.79 16.73 25.34
N HIS A 59 -35.92 17.97 25.83
CA HIS A 59 -36.58 18.42 27.06
C HIS A 59 -35.89 18.34 28.44
#